data_AF-A0A6J1QR52-F1
#
_entry.id   AF-A0A6J1QR52-F1
#
_cell.length_a   1.000
_cell.length_b   1.000
_cell.length_c   1.000
_cell.angle_alpha   90.00
_cell.angle_beta   90.00
_cell.angle_gamma   90.00
#
_symmetry.space_group_name_H-M   'P 1'
#
loop_
_entity.id
_entity.type
_entity.pdbx_description
1 polymer ?
#
loop_
_entity_poly.entity_id
_entity_poly.type
_entity_poly.pdbx_seq_one_letter_code
_entity_poly.pdbx_strand_id
1 'polypeptide(L)'
;MDHSYDKTYYTDLEDSQDMYSQDMDVPVTELNIESDATFIDVVRGYPHIYAKNLKDFKDKNVRERSWVEIASVMNCSVEDCQKRWIRLRDRFSKERRLRDAETRSGSGSTTGRKGFPLYENMMFLSEHIQSRKTYTNLQSANKRQPVINAHAALSCNSSIC
;
A
#
# COMPACT_ATOMS: atom_id res chain seq x y z
N MET A 1 15.88 -31.23 -7.37
CA MET A 1 16.01 -30.13 -6.39
C MET A 1 16.47 -28.93 -7.20
N ASP A 2 15.60 -27.99 -7.58
CA ASP A 2 14.83 -27.15 -6.69
C ASP A 2 13.59 -26.59 -7.43
N HIS A 3 12.43 -26.62 -6.78
CA HIS A 3 11.20 -25.99 -7.25
C HIS A 3 11.19 -24.54 -6.78
N SER A 4 11.78 -23.61 -7.55
CA SER A 4 11.57 -22.18 -7.31
C SER A 4 10.41 -21.70 -8.17
N TYR A 5 9.20 -21.91 -7.64
CA TYR A 5 7.93 -21.47 -8.20
C TYR A 5 7.96 -19.98 -8.58
N ASP A 6 8.02 -19.81 -9.89
CA ASP A 6 7.60 -18.74 -10.78
C ASP A 6 7.24 -17.37 -10.19
N LYS A 7 8.00 -16.37 -10.66
CA LYS A 7 7.93 -14.94 -10.34
C LYS A 7 7.32 -14.16 -11.52
N THR A 8 6.38 -14.75 -12.26
CA THR A 8 5.81 -14.14 -13.48
C THR A 8 4.34 -13.74 -13.38
N TYR A 9 3.64 -13.99 -12.27
CA TYR A 9 2.21 -13.66 -12.20
C TYR A 9 1.89 -12.16 -11.98
N TYR A 10 2.77 -11.23 -12.35
CA TYR A 10 2.51 -9.80 -12.10
C TYR A 10 2.97 -8.82 -13.19
N THR A 11 3.39 -9.25 -14.39
CA THR A 11 3.89 -8.28 -15.40
C THR A 11 3.67 -8.66 -16.87
N ASP A 12 2.50 -9.20 -17.28
CA ASP A 12 2.22 -9.45 -18.71
C ASP A 12 0.72 -9.31 -19.10
N LEU A 13 0.08 -8.18 -18.77
CA LEU A 13 -1.24 -7.81 -19.34
C LEU A 13 -1.37 -6.29 -19.57
N GLU A 14 -0.33 -5.67 -20.13
CA GLU A 14 -0.44 -4.35 -20.78
C GLU A 14 -0.21 -4.53 -22.29
N ASP A 15 -1.24 -5.00 -22.99
CA ASP A 15 -1.51 -4.69 -24.41
C ASP A 15 -2.91 -5.19 -24.82
N SER A 16 -3.92 -4.56 -24.24
CA SER A 16 -5.28 -4.46 -24.80
C SER A 16 -6.07 -3.39 -24.03
N GLN A 17 -5.54 -2.17 -24.05
CA GLN A 17 -6.41 -1.00 -24.04
C GLN A 17 -7.35 -1.13 -25.26
N ASP A 18 -8.63 -0.82 -25.04
CA ASP A 18 -9.69 -0.78 -26.06
C ASP A 18 -10.46 -2.09 -26.30
N MET A 19 -10.98 -2.71 -25.24
CA MET A 19 -12.28 -3.39 -25.30
C MET A 19 -13.06 -3.31 -23.98
N TYR A 20 -13.14 -2.13 -23.39
CA TYR A 20 -14.16 -1.82 -22.39
C TYR A 20 -14.70 -0.41 -22.64
N SER A 21 -15.51 -0.31 -23.69
CA SER A 21 -16.44 0.79 -24.03
C SER A 21 -17.48 0.11 -24.92
N GLN A 22 -18.79 0.22 -24.74
CA GLN A 22 -19.65 1.33 -24.33
C GLN A 22 -20.92 0.71 -23.71
N ASP A 23 -21.55 1.37 -22.74
CA ASP A 23 -22.92 1.09 -22.23
C ASP A 23 -23.08 0.03 -21.12
N MET A 24 -22.29 0.12 -20.05
CA MET A 24 -22.70 -0.33 -18.71
C MET A 24 -22.02 0.53 -17.63
N ASP A 25 -22.38 1.81 -17.53
CA ASP A 25 -22.09 2.60 -16.33
C ASP A 25 -23.04 2.16 -15.20
N VAL A 26 -22.79 0.95 -14.70
CA VAL A 26 -23.30 0.52 -13.40
C VAL A 26 -22.46 1.24 -12.35
N PRO A 27 -23.03 2.06 -11.46
CA PRO A 27 -22.27 2.79 -10.45
C PRO A 27 -21.65 1.77 -9.47
N VAL A 28 -20.40 1.39 -9.70
CA VAL A 28 -19.66 0.50 -8.81
C VAL A 28 -19.35 1.26 -7.52
N THR A 29 -20.09 0.85 -6.48
CA THR A 29 -19.80 0.95 -5.04
C THR A 29 -20.23 2.21 -4.30
N GLU A 30 -21.54 2.50 -4.34
CA GLU A 30 -22.21 3.05 -3.15
C GLU A 30 -22.30 1.99 -2.05
N LEU A 31 -21.33 2.05 -1.14
CA LEU A 31 -21.45 1.85 0.31
C LEU A 31 -22.57 0.93 0.81
N ASN A 32 -22.40 -0.39 0.67
CA ASN A 32 -23.14 -1.34 1.50
C ASN A 32 -22.43 -1.51 2.86
N ILE A 33 -22.47 -0.46 3.69
CA ILE A 33 -21.77 -0.38 4.99
C ILE A 33 -22.15 -1.57 5.88
N GLU A 34 -23.42 -1.95 5.90
CA GLU A 34 -23.91 -3.05 6.74
C GLU A 34 -23.39 -4.40 6.25
N SER A 35 -23.43 -4.65 4.94
CA SER A 35 -22.84 -5.88 4.38
C SER A 35 -21.32 -5.93 4.57
N ASP A 36 -20.64 -4.79 4.44
CA ASP A 36 -19.19 -4.69 4.68
C ASP A 36 -18.87 -4.92 6.17
N ALA A 37 -19.67 -4.40 7.09
CA ALA A 37 -19.52 -4.65 8.53
C ALA A 37 -19.62 -6.15 8.83
N THR A 38 -20.67 -6.80 8.35
CA THR A 38 -20.85 -8.26 8.49
C THR A 38 -19.70 -9.03 7.87
N PHE A 39 -19.25 -8.61 6.67
CA PHE A 39 -18.10 -9.22 6.00
C PHE A 39 -16.82 -9.11 6.86
N ILE A 40 -16.57 -7.94 7.44
CA ILE A 40 -15.42 -7.71 8.32
C ILE A 40 -15.48 -8.61 9.55
N ASP A 41 -16.66 -8.76 10.17
CA ASP A 41 -16.83 -9.60 11.34
C ASP A 41 -16.60 -11.08 11.04
N VAL A 42 -17.03 -11.56 9.86
CA VAL A 42 -16.71 -12.92 9.39
C VAL A 42 -15.20 -13.08 9.22
N VAL A 43 -14.53 -12.17 8.50
CA VAL A 43 -13.08 -12.23 8.27
C VAL A 43 -12.28 -12.16 9.58
N ARG A 44 -12.78 -11.43 10.58
CA ARG A 44 -12.15 -11.29 11.90
C ARG A 44 -11.93 -12.65 12.59
N GLY A 45 -12.82 -13.62 12.35
CA GLY A 45 -12.72 -15.00 12.86
C GLY A 45 -11.58 -15.84 12.24
N TYR A 46 -10.96 -15.37 11.15
CA TYR A 46 -9.91 -16.09 10.42
C TYR A 46 -8.58 -15.32 10.48
N PRO A 47 -7.86 -15.39 11.61
CA PRO A 47 -6.67 -14.56 11.83
C PRO A 47 -5.53 -14.83 10.85
N HIS A 48 -5.40 -16.04 10.29
CA HIS A 48 -4.41 -16.37 9.26
C HIS A 48 -4.63 -15.65 7.92
N ILE A 49 -5.76 -14.96 7.72
CA ILE A 49 -5.98 -14.09 6.55
C ILE A 49 -5.24 -12.75 6.67
N TYR A 50 -5.08 -12.23 7.89
CA TYR A 50 -4.56 -10.88 8.13
C TYR A 50 -3.36 -10.79 9.08
N ALA A 51 -3.21 -11.72 10.01
CA ALA A 51 -2.15 -11.74 11.01
C ALA A 51 -0.88 -12.39 10.46
N LYS A 52 0.08 -11.56 10.06
CA LYS A 52 1.40 -12.00 9.55
C LYS A 52 2.27 -12.71 10.58
N ASN A 53 1.89 -12.62 11.87
CA ASN A 53 2.65 -13.14 13.00
C ASN A 53 2.30 -14.59 13.36
N LEU A 54 1.29 -15.18 12.71
CA LEU A 54 0.91 -16.58 12.94
C LEU A 54 1.71 -17.52 12.04
N LYS A 55 2.09 -18.69 12.57
CA LYS A 55 2.74 -19.75 11.76
C LYS A 55 1.86 -20.16 10.57
N ASP A 56 0.55 -20.24 10.80
CA ASP A 56 -0.46 -20.66 9.82
C ASP A 56 -0.68 -19.61 8.70
N PHE A 57 -0.18 -18.37 8.85
CA PHE A 57 -0.21 -17.36 7.79
C PHE A 57 0.57 -17.81 6.54
N LYS A 58 1.57 -18.69 6.72
CA LYS A 58 2.40 -19.19 5.64
C LYS A 58 1.73 -20.33 4.85
N ASP A 59 0.71 -20.97 5.41
CA ASP A 59 0.03 -22.11 4.79
C ASP A 59 -1.01 -21.67 3.78
N LYS A 60 -0.63 -21.69 2.50
CA LYS A 60 -1.51 -21.34 1.37
C LYS A 60 -2.83 -22.12 1.40
N ASN A 61 -2.77 -23.43 1.71
CA ASN A 61 -3.95 -24.31 1.78
C ASN A 61 -4.93 -23.91 2.89
N VAL A 62 -4.45 -23.42 4.03
CA VAL A 62 -5.33 -22.98 5.12
C VAL A 62 -6.01 -21.67 4.73
N ARG A 63 -5.26 -20.75 4.12
CA ARG A 63 -5.80 -19.49 3.63
C ARG A 63 -6.85 -19.66 2.53
N GLU A 64 -6.59 -20.54 1.57
CA GLU A 64 -7.53 -20.84 0.48
C GLU A 64 -8.83 -21.45 1.00
N ARG A 65 -8.74 -22.45 1.88
CA ARG A 65 -9.92 -23.06 2.52
C ARG A 65 -10.78 -22.05 3.26
N SER A 66 -10.16 -21.15 4.03
CA SER A 66 -10.93 -20.12 4.72
C SER A 66 -11.56 -19.10 3.80
N TRP A 67 -10.93 -18.78 2.66
CA TRP A 67 -11.59 -17.94 1.66
C TRP A 67 -12.83 -18.62 1.05
N VAL A 68 -12.75 -19.93 0.81
CA VAL A 68 -13.91 -20.73 0.35
C VAL A 68 -15.02 -20.74 1.41
N GLU A 69 -14.69 -20.92 2.68
CA GLU A 69 -15.66 -20.87 3.79
C GLU A 69 -16.34 -19.50 3.89
N ILE A 70 -15.56 -18.41 3.87
CA ILE A 70 -16.07 -17.04 3.90
C ILE A 70 -16.98 -16.76 2.68
N ALA A 71 -16.56 -17.21 1.49
CA ALA A 71 -17.34 -17.06 0.27
C ALA A 71 -18.67 -17.79 0.36
N SER A 72 -18.68 -18.99 0.94
CA SER A 72 -19.91 -19.75 1.19
C SER A 72 -20.84 -19.04 2.18
N VAL A 73 -20.31 -18.47 3.28
CA VAL A 73 -21.11 -17.74 4.28
C VAL A 73 -21.70 -16.46 3.70
N MET A 74 -20.92 -15.74 2.89
CA MET A 74 -21.31 -14.46 2.30
C MET A 74 -22.08 -14.60 0.99
N ASN A 75 -22.24 -15.84 0.50
CA ASN A 75 -22.84 -16.17 -0.78
C ASN A 75 -22.22 -15.36 -1.96
N CYS A 76 -20.89 -15.14 -1.90
CA CYS A 76 -20.08 -14.47 -2.93
C CYS A 76 -19.07 -15.41 -3.58
N SER A 77 -18.50 -15.03 -4.72
CA SER A 77 -17.34 -15.73 -5.27
C SER A 77 -16.10 -15.45 -4.42
N VAL A 78 -15.19 -16.42 -4.29
CA VAL A 78 -13.93 -16.24 -3.57
C VAL A 78 -13.16 -15.01 -4.07
N GLU A 79 -13.14 -14.81 -5.40
CA GLU A 79 -12.48 -13.67 -6.02
C GLU A 79 -13.09 -12.34 -5.60
N ASP A 80 -14.43 -12.23 -5.54
CA ASP A 80 -15.11 -11.02 -5.09
C ASP A 80 -14.85 -10.74 -3.63
N CYS A 81 -14.90 -11.77 -2.77
CA CYS A 81 -14.63 -11.61 -1.36
C CYS A 81 -13.16 -11.15 -1.13
N GLN A 82 -12.19 -11.66 -1.92
CA GLN A 82 -10.81 -11.20 -1.89
C GLN A 82 -10.64 -9.75 -2.38
N LYS A 83 -11.24 -9.39 -3.52
CA LYS A 83 -11.23 -8.01 -4.05
C LYS A 83 -11.85 -7.03 -3.04
N ARG A 84 -12.97 -7.42 -2.42
CA ARG A 84 -13.66 -6.66 -1.37
C ARG A 84 -12.76 -6.43 -0.17
N TRP A 85 -12.08 -7.48 0.31
CA TRP A 85 -11.14 -7.37 1.43
C TRP A 85 -9.96 -6.44 1.15
N ILE A 86 -9.38 -6.52 -0.06
CA ILE A 86 -8.29 -5.62 -0.48
C ILE A 86 -8.74 -4.17 -0.41
N ARG A 87 -9.90 -3.85 -1.02
CA ARG A 87 -10.48 -2.50 -1.03
C ARG A 87 -10.69 -1.95 0.39
N LEU A 88 -11.28 -2.76 1.28
CA LEU A 88 -11.52 -2.37 2.68
C LEU A 88 -10.22 -2.10 3.43
N ARG A 89 -9.23 -2.99 3.29
CA ARG A 89 -7.93 -2.86 3.96
C ARG A 89 -7.15 -1.64 3.45
N ASP A 90 -7.22 -1.35 2.17
CA ASP A 90 -6.56 -0.18 1.58
C ASP A 90 -7.20 1.11 2.08
N ARG A 91 -8.53 1.16 2.17
CA ARG A 91 -9.26 2.29 2.76
C ARG A 91 -8.92 2.48 4.23
N PHE A 92 -8.90 1.41 5.03
CA PHE A 92 -8.47 1.46 6.44
C PHE A 92 -7.04 1.97 6.59
N SER A 93 -6.11 1.48 5.77
CA SER A 93 -4.70 1.89 5.80
C SER A 93 -4.53 3.37 5.45
N LYS A 94 -5.30 3.88 4.49
CA LYS A 94 -5.34 5.30 4.13
C LYS A 94 -5.89 6.13 5.30
N GLU A 95 -7.03 5.73 5.87
CA GLU A 95 -7.66 6.43 6.99
C GLU A 95 -6.72 6.53 8.20
N ARG A 96 -6.03 5.45 8.55
CA ARG A 96 -5.05 5.44 9.63
C ARG A 96 -3.90 6.42 9.39
N ARG A 97 -3.35 6.47 8.17
CA ARG A 97 -2.30 7.45 7.82
C ARG A 97 -2.78 8.88 7.92
N LEU A 98 -4.04 9.15 7.55
CA LEU A 98 -4.62 10.48 7.68
C LEU A 98 -4.74 10.90 9.16
N ARG A 99 -5.27 10.02 10.02
CA ARG A 99 -5.36 10.28 11.47
C ARG A 99 -3.99 10.47 12.13
N ASP A 100 -2.99 9.68 11.73
CA ASP A 100 -1.61 9.81 12.23
C ASP A 100 -0.99 11.16 11.79
N ALA A 101 -1.25 11.61 10.56
CA ALA A 101 -0.73 12.88 10.03
C ALA A 101 -1.41 14.10 10.67
N GLU A 102 -2.70 14.02 10.97
CA GLU A 102 -3.48 15.03 11.67
C GLU A 102 -2.94 15.25 13.10
N THR A 103 -2.61 14.16 13.80
CA THR A 103 -2.03 14.22 15.15
C THR A 103 -0.64 14.87 15.16
N ARG A 104 0.15 14.72 14.08
CA ARG A 104 1.54 15.21 14.00
C ARG A 104 1.64 16.67 13.57
N SER A 105 0.75 17.15 12.71
CA SER A 105 0.96 18.41 11.98
C SER A 105 0.51 19.66 12.74
N GLY A 106 -0.20 19.53 13.87
CA GLY A 106 -0.69 20.67 14.66
C GLY A 106 -1.70 21.58 13.96
N SER A 107 -1.86 21.44 12.63
CA SER A 107 -2.90 22.07 11.83
C SER A 107 -4.19 21.27 11.95
N GLY A 108 -5.00 21.61 12.95
CA GLY A 108 -6.34 21.06 13.18
C GLY A 108 -7.35 21.45 12.10
N SER A 109 -7.04 21.30 10.81
CA SER A 109 -8.03 21.44 9.74
C SER A 109 -8.89 20.17 9.70
N THR A 110 -9.87 20.13 10.60
CA THR A 110 -10.71 18.95 10.91
C THR A 110 -12.17 19.14 10.54
N THR A 111 -12.58 20.31 10.05
CA THR A 111 -14.01 20.70 10.05
C THR A 111 -14.84 20.13 8.88
N GLY A 112 -14.46 19.02 8.25
CA GLY A 112 -15.26 18.52 7.12
C GLY A 112 -14.96 17.16 6.51
N ARG A 113 -14.02 16.37 7.05
CA ARG A 113 -13.82 15.01 6.53
C ARG A 113 -14.86 14.06 7.11
N LYS A 114 -15.62 13.42 6.22
CA LYS A 114 -16.40 12.23 6.56
C LYS A 114 -15.42 11.08 6.78
N GLY A 115 -15.23 10.67 8.04
CA GLY A 115 -14.37 9.53 8.38
C GLY A 115 -14.85 8.23 7.75
N PHE A 116 -13.99 7.21 7.76
CA PHE A 116 -14.38 5.86 7.32
C PHE A 116 -15.33 5.23 8.35
N PRO A 117 -16.61 4.96 8.02
CA PRO A 117 -17.59 4.46 9.00
C PRO A 117 -17.23 3.08 9.58
N LEU A 118 -16.50 2.25 8.84
CA LEU A 118 -16.08 0.91 9.27
C LEU A 118 -14.69 0.90 9.91
N TYR A 119 -14.15 2.07 10.24
CA TYR A 119 -12.82 2.18 10.84
C TYR A 119 -12.74 1.42 12.16
N GLU A 120 -13.76 1.54 13.01
CA GLU A 120 -13.84 0.86 14.31
C GLU A 120 -13.93 -0.67 14.13
N ASN A 121 -14.76 -1.14 13.19
CA ASN A 121 -14.88 -2.56 12.86
C ASN A 121 -13.54 -3.17 12.41
N MET A 122 -12.69 -2.38 11.73
CA MET A 122 -11.38 -2.82 11.25
C MET A 122 -10.23 -2.54 12.23
N MET A 123 -10.50 -1.98 13.42
CA MET A 123 -9.45 -1.59 14.36
C MET A 123 -8.61 -2.78 14.86
N PHE A 124 -9.15 -4.00 14.85
CA PHE A 124 -8.39 -5.23 15.17
C PHE A 124 -7.20 -5.46 14.24
N LEU A 125 -7.22 -4.89 13.02
CA LEU A 125 -6.11 -4.97 12.10
C LEU A 125 -4.92 -4.10 12.52
N SER A 126 -5.12 -3.11 13.40
CA SER A 126 -4.07 -2.17 13.78
C SER A 126 -2.87 -2.85 14.45
N GLU A 127 -3.13 -3.90 15.23
CA GLU A 127 -2.11 -4.71 15.92
C GLU A 127 -1.25 -5.53 14.94
N HIS A 128 -1.85 -5.97 13.83
CA HIS A 128 -1.21 -6.88 12.88
C HIS A 128 -0.68 -6.20 11.62
N ILE A 129 -1.20 -5.01 11.29
CA ILE A 129 -0.76 -4.21 10.14
C ILE A 129 0.19 -3.13 10.66
N GLN A 130 1.47 -3.46 10.74
CA GLN A 130 2.51 -2.47 11.00
C GLN A 130 2.80 -1.67 9.72
N SER A 131 2.77 -0.35 9.81
CA SER A 131 3.21 0.53 8.72
C SER A 131 4.68 0.24 8.42
N ARG A 132 5.02 0.07 7.14
CA ARG A 132 6.42 -0.10 6.73
C ARG A 132 7.15 1.20 7.04
N LYS A 133 8.14 1.15 7.94
CA LYS A 133 9.06 2.28 8.16
C LYS A 133 9.77 2.57 6.84
N THR A 134 9.52 3.73 6.26
CA THR A 134 10.28 4.21 5.10
C THR A 134 11.62 4.72 5.61
N TYR A 135 12.70 4.01 5.28
CA TYR A 135 14.05 4.56 5.42
C TYR A 135 14.28 5.43 4.18
N THR A 136 14.21 6.75 4.33
CA THR A 136 14.54 7.65 3.24
C THR A 136 16.06 7.65 3.06
N ASN A 137 16.55 7.13 1.93
CA ASN A 137 17.95 7.23 1.54
C ASN A 137 18.27 8.66 1.06
N LEU A 138 18.18 9.66 1.93
CA LEU A 138 18.74 10.98 1.68
C LEU A 138 20.19 10.96 2.18
N GLN A 139 21.12 10.55 1.32
CA GLN A 139 22.54 10.78 1.54
C GLN A 139 22.80 12.27 1.32
N SER A 140 22.75 13.05 2.39
CA SER A 140 23.30 14.41 2.40
C SER A 140 24.83 14.31 2.38
N ALA A 141 25.45 14.64 1.25
CA ALA A 141 26.89 14.92 1.20
C ALA A 141 27.18 16.04 0.20
N ASN A 142 26.94 17.26 0.67
CA ASN A 142 27.43 18.50 0.09
C ASN A 142 28.98 18.49 0.16
N LYS A 143 29.65 18.29 -0.97
CA LYS A 143 31.10 18.59 -1.09
C LYS A 143 31.27 19.73 -2.09
N ARG A 144 31.23 20.96 -1.58
CA ARG A 144 31.79 22.13 -2.26
C ARG A 144 33.31 21.91 -2.37
N GLN A 145 33.84 21.77 -3.58
CA GLN A 145 35.28 21.87 -3.80
C GLN A 145 35.69 23.36 -3.74
N PRO A 146 36.76 23.72 -3.01
CA PRO A 146 37.34 25.05 -3.10
C PRO A 146 38.12 25.17 -4.42
N VAL A 147 37.76 26.14 -5.25
CA VAL A 147 38.55 26.54 -6.41
C VAL A 147 39.82 27.23 -5.92
N ILE A 148 40.98 26.60 -6.11
CA ILE A 148 42.27 27.21 -5.84
C ILE A 148 42.61 28.21 -6.95
N ASN A 149 42.57 29.50 -6.61
CA ASN A 149 43.09 30.58 -7.44
C ASN A 149 44.63 30.50 -7.47
N ALA A 150 45.21 30.30 -8.65
CA ALA A 150 46.63 30.49 -8.88
C ALA A 150 46.86 31.88 -9.51
N HIS A 151 47.31 32.84 -8.70
CA HIS A 151 47.84 34.11 -9.18
C HIS A 151 49.28 34.29 -8.66
N ALA A 152 50.10 34.90 -9.52
CA ALA A 152 51.43 35.45 -9.30
C ALA A 152 52.59 34.42 -9.33
N ALA A 153 53.72 34.67 -9.99
CA ALA A 153 54.16 35.81 -10.78
C ALA A 153 55.51 35.50 -11.48
N LEU A 154 55.64 36.08 -12.68
CA LEU A 154 56.79 36.83 -13.23
C LEU A 154 58.18 36.16 -13.33
N SER A 155 58.73 36.21 -14.55
CA SER A 155 59.84 37.11 -14.93
C SER A 155 60.56 36.51 -16.16
N CYS A 156 60.40 37.08 -17.37
CA CYS A 156 61.44 37.86 -18.10
C CYS A 156 62.54 36.98 -18.74
N ASN A 157 63.04 37.12 -19.97
CA ASN A 157 62.99 38.16 -21.00
C ASN A 157 63.45 37.53 -22.34
N SER A 158 62.99 38.12 -23.44
CA SER A 158 63.82 38.77 -24.47
C SER A 158 63.40 38.45 -25.90
N SER A 159 63.05 39.53 -26.59
CA SER A 159 62.83 39.64 -28.02
C SER A 159 64.08 39.38 -28.87
N ILE A 160 63.85 39.31 -30.19
CA ILE A 160 64.78 39.54 -31.33
C ILE A 160 65.31 38.26 -32.00
N CYS A 161 64.63 37.81 -33.06
CA CYS A 161 64.98 38.03 -34.47
C CYS A 161 63.84 37.52 -35.36
#